data_AF-A0A956H202-F1
#
_entry.id   AF-A0A956H202-F1
#
_cell.length_a   1.000
_cell.length_b   1.000
_cell.length_c   1.000
_cell.angle_alpha   90.00
_cell.angle_beta   90.00
_cell.angle_gamma   90.00
#
_symmetry.space_group_name_H-M   'P 1'
#
loop_
_entity.id
_entity.type
_entity.pdbx_description
1 polymer ?
#
loop_
_entity_poly.entity_id
_entity_poly.type
_entity_poly.pdbx_seq_one_letter_code
_entity_poly.pdbx_strand_id
1 'polypeptide(L)'
;VVWPGQLPQGAPTSPALANLACRRLDARLSGLAAKLGARYTRYADDLSFSFHDRRAAESLEIGRVFWWIDQILQQEGFAEHPGKRQVLRPNRRQMVTGLVVNQKPTIPRDLRRRFRATLHNCKVHGVASQARDRDDFVDYLRGFAAYVQMVQPDLGAAWLAEIDGLTSAN
;
A
#
# COMPACT_ATOMS: atom_id res chain seq x y z
N VAL A 1 22.06 -5.89 23.45
CA VAL A 1 22.38 -6.67 22.24
C VAL A 1 22.01 -5.82 21.03
N VAL A 2 22.99 -5.14 20.43
CA VAL A 2 22.82 -4.51 19.11
C VAL A 2 23.22 -5.60 18.12
N TRP A 3 22.23 -6.20 17.46
CA TRP A 3 22.44 -7.21 16.42
C TRP A 3 23.05 -6.51 15.18
N PRO A 4 23.78 -7.21 14.30
CA PRO A 4 24.76 -6.69 13.35
C PRO A 4 24.17 -5.65 12.37
N GLY A 5 24.18 -4.37 12.77
CA GLY A 5 23.63 -3.27 11.98
C GLY A 5 22.12 -3.36 11.71
N GLN A 6 21.37 -4.13 12.50
CA GLN A 6 19.96 -4.43 12.26
C GLN A 6 19.09 -4.06 13.46
N LEU A 7 17.93 -3.51 13.18
CA LEU A 7 16.91 -3.25 14.19
C LEU A 7 16.08 -4.51 14.44
N PRO A 8 15.80 -4.88 15.70
CA PRO A 8 14.99 -6.04 16.01
C PRO A 8 13.55 -5.86 15.51
N GLN A 9 13.01 -6.87 14.84
CA GLN A 9 11.61 -6.92 14.45
C GLN A 9 10.73 -7.07 15.70
N GLY A 10 9.73 -6.21 15.85
CA GLY A 10 8.80 -6.21 16.99
C GLY A 10 9.17 -5.26 18.14
N ALA A 11 10.36 -4.66 18.15
CA ALA A 11 10.64 -3.62 19.14
C ALA A 11 9.92 -2.31 18.76
N PRO A 12 9.25 -1.65 19.72
CA PRO A 12 8.40 -0.49 19.44
C PRO A 12 9.17 0.73 18.92
N THR A 13 10.47 0.81 19.19
CA THR A 13 11.36 1.89 18.73
C THR A 13 11.92 1.66 17.33
N SER A 14 11.97 0.42 16.85
CA SER A 14 12.57 0.06 15.56
C SER A 14 11.97 0.83 14.37
N PRO A 15 10.64 0.99 14.22
CA PRO A 15 10.07 1.72 13.08
C PRO A 15 10.52 3.20 13.03
N ALA A 16 10.60 3.86 14.19
CA ALA A 16 11.03 5.25 14.27
C ALA A 16 12.52 5.40 13.92
N LEU A 17 13.36 4.49 14.44
CA LEU A 17 14.79 4.46 14.14
C LEU A 17 15.06 4.16 12.65
N ALA A 18 14.30 3.25 12.04
CA ALA A 18 14.40 2.95 10.62
C ALA A 18 14.09 4.19 9.76
N ASN A 19 13.02 4.93 10.08
CA ASN A 19 12.70 6.17 9.39
C ASN A 19 13.76 7.26 9.57
N LEU A 20 14.36 7.36 10.75
CA LEU A 20 15.45 8.30 11.00
C LEU A 20 16.70 7.96 10.16
N ALA A 21 17.04 6.68 10.07
CA ALA A 21 18.14 6.20 9.24
C ALA A 21 17.91 6.50 7.74
N CYS A 22 16.68 6.37 7.27
CA CYS A 22 16.32 6.67 5.88
C CYS A 22 16.23 8.17 5.55
N ARG A 23 16.42 9.09 6.49
CA ARG A 23 16.21 10.54 6.25
C ARG A 23 17.10 11.09 5.12
N ARG A 24 18.38 10.71 5.10
CA ARG A 24 19.33 11.15 4.06
C ARG A 24 19.03 10.47 2.73
N LEU A 25 18.70 9.17 2.76
CA LEU A 25 18.23 8.41 1.61
C LEU A 25 17.03 9.12 0.94
N ASP A 26 16.00 9.44 1.73
CA ASP A 26 14.78 10.09 1.24
C ASP A 26 15.08 11.44 0.59
N ALA A 27 15.91 12.27 1.21
CA ALA A 27 16.29 13.56 0.64
C ALA A 27 16.96 13.41 -0.75
N ARG A 28 17.84 12.42 -0.90
CA ARG A 28 18.55 12.15 -2.15
C ARG A 28 17.65 11.57 -3.23
N LEU A 29 16.79 10.61 -2.87
CA LEU A 29 15.83 10.01 -3.79
C LEU A 29 14.76 11.02 -4.22
N SER A 30 14.30 11.89 -3.32
CA SER A 30 13.42 13.03 -3.65
C SER A 30 14.10 13.98 -4.65
N GLY A 31 15.38 14.31 -4.43
CA GLY A 31 16.15 15.15 -5.35
C GLY A 31 16.33 14.51 -6.72
N LEU A 32 16.60 13.20 -6.77
CA LEU A 32 16.66 12.43 -8.02
C LEU A 32 15.30 12.44 -8.73
N ALA A 33 14.21 12.15 -8.01
CA ALA A 33 12.87 12.14 -8.57
C ALA A 33 12.50 13.50 -9.19
N ALA A 34 12.79 14.60 -8.50
CA ALA A 34 12.58 15.95 -9.02
C ALA A 34 13.34 16.19 -10.34
N LYS A 35 14.61 15.78 -10.43
CA LYS A 35 15.41 15.89 -11.67
C LYS A 35 14.84 15.06 -12.82
N LEU A 36 14.20 13.93 -12.51
CA LEU A 36 13.58 13.03 -13.49
C LEU A 36 12.13 13.41 -13.83
N GLY A 37 11.56 14.47 -13.23
CA GLY A 37 10.14 14.78 -13.37
C GLY A 37 9.21 13.75 -12.73
N ALA A 38 9.69 12.99 -11.75
CA ALA A 38 8.96 11.98 -10.99
C ALA A 38 8.57 12.48 -9.60
N ARG A 39 7.58 11.81 -8.99
CA ARG A 39 7.24 11.91 -7.57
C ARG A 39 7.70 10.65 -6.86
N TYR A 40 8.50 10.83 -5.82
CA TYR A 40 8.96 9.76 -4.93
C TYR A 40 8.08 9.66 -3.69
N THR A 41 7.72 8.43 -3.31
CA THR A 41 7.09 8.12 -2.02
C THR A 41 7.69 6.84 -1.44
N ARG A 42 7.83 6.80 -0.11
CA ARG A 42 8.29 5.62 0.64
C ARG A 42 7.25 5.19 1.66
N TYR A 43 6.99 3.89 1.75
CA TYR A 43 6.22 3.27 2.83
C TYR A 43 7.05 2.13 3.42
N ALA A 44 7.55 2.31 4.64
CA ALA A 44 8.57 1.43 5.22
C ALA A 44 9.77 1.26 4.26
N ASP A 45 9.97 0.07 3.70
CA ASP A 45 11.01 -0.30 2.72
C ASP A 45 10.54 -0.18 1.26
N ASP A 46 9.24 -0.06 1.00
CA ASP A 46 8.70 0.08 -0.35
C ASP A 46 8.96 1.49 -0.89
N LEU A 47 9.77 1.56 -1.96
CA LEU A 47 10.08 2.79 -2.71
C LEU A 47 9.23 2.84 -3.98
N SER A 48 8.58 3.98 -4.24
CA SER A 48 7.77 4.18 -5.45
C SER A 48 8.13 5.48 -6.15
N PHE A 49 8.35 5.39 -7.46
CA PHE A 49 8.59 6.53 -8.35
C PHE A 49 7.46 6.61 -9.38
N SER A 50 6.68 7.69 -9.32
CA SER A 50 5.53 7.93 -10.19
C SER A 50 5.83 9.03 -11.18
N PHE A 51 5.60 8.77 -12.47
CA PHE A 51 5.81 9.75 -13.54
C PHE A 51 4.45 10.22 -14.08
N HIS A 52 4.22 11.53 -14.04
CA HIS A 52 2.95 12.12 -14.51
C HIS A 52 2.97 12.41 -16.02
N ASP A 53 4.12 12.83 -16.56
CA ASP A 53 4.29 13.02 -18.00
C ASP A 53 4.71 11.68 -18.64
N ARG A 54 3.78 11.12 -19.42
CA ARG A 54 4.00 9.87 -20.13
C ARG A 54 5.12 9.95 -21.17
N ARG A 55 5.23 11.05 -21.90
CA ARG A 55 6.26 11.20 -22.95
C ARG A 55 7.65 11.32 -22.32
N ALA A 56 7.75 12.09 -21.24
CA ALA A 56 8.99 12.15 -20.45
C ALA A 56 9.34 10.77 -19.85
N ALA A 57 8.36 10.04 -19.34
CA ALA A 57 8.59 8.70 -18.79
C ALA A 57 9.02 7.67 -19.85
N GLU A 58 8.50 7.77 -21.07
CA GLU A 58 8.84 6.89 -22.19
C GLU A 58 10.21 7.21 -22.79
N SER A 59 10.69 8.46 -22.70
CA SER A 59 12.02 8.84 -23.15
C SER A 59 13.14 8.54 -22.13
N LEU A 60 12.78 8.20 -20.89
CA LEU A 60 13.76 7.83 -19.87
C LEU A 60 14.41 6.49 -20.18
N GLU A 61 15.75 6.50 -20.15
CA GLU A 61 16.54 5.29 -20.12
C GLU A 61 16.42 4.63 -18.73
N ILE A 62 15.46 3.72 -18.58
CA ILE A 62 15.12 3.09 -17.29
C ILE A 62 16.32 2.42 -16.63
N GLY A 63 17.23 1.81 -17.41
CA GLY A 63 18.46 1.23 -16.88
C GLY A 63 19.32 2.26 -16.14
N ARG A 64 19.39 3.48 -16.65
CA ARG A 64 20.12 4.59 -16.03
C ARG A 64 19.43 5.10 -14.77
N VAL A 65 18.10 5.16 -14.78
CA VAL A 65 17.30 5.50 -13.59
C VAL A 65 17.58 4.51 -12.46
N PHE A 66 17.54 3.21 -12.77
CA PHE A 66 17.87 2.16 -11.81
C PHE A 66 19.30 2.26 -11.31
N TRP A 67 20.26 2.51 -12.21
CA TRP A 67 21.65 2.71 -11.79
C TRP A 67 21.79 3.85 -10.77
N TRP A 68 21.15 5.01 -10.99
CA TRP A 68 21.19 6.11 -10.02
C TRP A 68 20.55 5.76 -8.68
N ILE A 69 19.42 5.04 -8.69
CA ILE A 69 18.78 4.56 -7.47
C ILE A 69 19.71 3.61 -6.72
N ASP A 70 20.31 2.64 -7.42
CA ASP A 70 21.25 1.68 -6.84
C ASP A 70 22.46 2.37 -6.21
N GLN A 71 23.02 3.38 -6.88
CA GLN A 71 24.14 4.16 -6.33
C GLN A 71 23.74 4.90 -5.05
N ILE A 72 22.55 5.51 -5.01
CA ILE A 72 22.07 6.20 -3.82
C ILE A 72 21.86 5.20 -2.68
N LEU A 73 21.19 4.07 -2.93
CA LEU A 73 20.93 3.04 -1.92
C LEU A 73 22.24 2.51 -1.32
N GLN A 74 23.20 2.12 -2.16
CA GLN A 74 24.49 1.58 -1.72
C GLN A 74 25.28 2.58 -0.87
N GLN A 75 25.29 3.85 -1.27
CA GLN A 75 26.00 4.90 -0.52
C GLN A 75 25.33 5.24 0.82
N GLU A 76 24.04 4.99 0.96
CA GLU A 76 23.30 5.12 2.22
C GLU A 76 23.30 3.80 3.03
N GLY A 77 24.00 2.76 2.57
CA GLY A 77 24.14 1.48 3.27
C GLY A 77 22.99 0.50 3.07
N PHE A 78 22.15 0.69 2.04
CA PHE A 78 21.02 -0.18 1.71
C PHE A 78 21.27 -0.96 0.42
N ALA A 79 20.64 -2.13 0.33
CA ALA A 79 20.60 -2.94 -0.88
C ALA A 79 19.14 -3.23 -1.25
N GLU A 80 18.76 -3.00 -2.50
CA GLU A 80 17.44 -3.39 -3.01
C GLU A 80 17.39 -4.89 -3.28
N HIS A 81 16.22 -5.50 -3.09
CA HIS A 81 15.96 -6.86 -3.53
C HIS A 81 15.56 -6.88 -5.04
N PRO A 82 16.43 -7.32 -5.97
CA PRO A 82 16.18 -7.14 -7.41
C PRO A 82 14.91 -7.84 -7.91
N GLY A 83 14.56 -9.00 -7.32
CA GLY A 83 13.34 -9.74 -7.66
C GLY A 83 12.03 -9.03 -7.29
N LYS A 84 12.07 -7.98 -6.47
CA LYS A 84 10.90 -7.16 -6.12
C LYS A 84 10.78 -5.90 -6.99
N ARG A 85 11.81 -5.57 -7.77
CA ARG A 85 11.82 -4.41 -8.67
C ARG A 85 10.78 -4.57 -9.76
N GLN A 86 9.95 -3.55 -9.95
CA GLN A 86 8.90 -3.56 -10.97
C GLN A 86 8.80 -2.24 -11.72
N VAL A 87 8.57 -2.32 -13.03
CA VAL A 87 8.17 -1.17 -13.85
C VAL A 87 6.69 -1.32 -14.18
N LEU A 88 5.86 -0.49 -13.56
CA LEU A 88 4.41 -0.54 -13.71
C LEU A 88 3.96 0.33 -14.89
N ARG A 89 3.54 -0.29 -16.00
CA ARG A 89 3.08 0.42 -17.21
C ARG A 89 1.57 0.72 -17.17
N PRO A 90 1.10 1.82 -17.81
CA PRO A 90 -0.31 2.22 -17.77
C PRO A 90 -1.30 1.19 -18.35
N ASN A 91 -0.86 0.37 -19.30
CA ASN A 91 -1.66 -0.66 -19.95
C ASN A 91 -1.85 -1.93 -19.10
N ARG A 92 -1.28 -1.97 -17.90
CA ARG A 92 -1.44 -3.05 -16.94
C ARG A 92 -1.94 -2.50 -15.63
N ARG A 93 -2.46 -3.39 -14.79
CA ARG A 93 -2.83 -3.04 -13.42
C ARG A 93 -1.57 -2.57 -12.67
N GLN A 94 -1.63 -1.37 -12.11
CA GLN A 94 -0.58 -0.79 -11.29
C GLN A 94 -1.01 -0.93 -9.83
N MET A 95 -0.23 -1.68 -9.04
CA MET A 95 -0.49 -1.89 -7.63
C MET A 95 0.65 -1.34 -6.79
N VAL A 96 0.32 -0.50 -5.81
CA VAL A 96 1.26 0.06 -4.84
C VAL A 96 0.66 -0.13 -3.46
N THR A 97 1.41 -0.70 -2.53
CA THR A 97 0.99 -0.95 -1.13
C THR A 97 -0.41 -1.60 -0.99
N GLY A 98 -0.76 -2.50 -1.91
CA GLY A 98 -2.05 -3.21 -1.92
C GLY A 98 -3.22 -2.47 -2.59
N LEU A 99 -3.01 -1.23 -3.04
CA LEU A 99 -4.00 -0.42 -3.75
C LEU A 99 -3.74 -0.37 -5.24
N VAL A 100 -4.81 -0.34 -6.03
CA VAL A 100 -4.73 -0.08 -7.47
C VAL A 100 -4.69 1.42 -7.71
N VAL A 101 -3.68 1.89 -8.44
CA VAL A 101 -3.36 3.33 -8.59
C VAL A 101 -3.42 3.85 -10.02
N ASN A 102 -3.93 3.06 -10.97
CA ASN A 102 -3.98 3.40 -12.41
C ASN A 102 -4.57 4.78 -12.74
N GLN A 103 -5.58 5.22 -11.97
CA GLN A 103 -6.24 6.53 -12.17
C GLN A 103 -6.44 7.22 -10.82
N LYS A 104 -7.09 6.51 -9.89
CA LYS A 104 -7.26 6.90 -8.51
C LYS A 104 -7.03 5.69 -7.59
N PRO A 105 -6.59 5.89 -6.35
CA PRO A 105 -6.47 4.80 -5.38
C PRO A 105 -7.78 4.05 -5.23
N THR A 106 -7.75 2.74 -5.45
CA THR A 106 -8.91 1.87 -5.31
C THR A 106 -8.50 0.53 -4.73
N ILE A 107 -9.42 -0.12 -4.03
CA ILE A 107 -9.17 -1.49 -3.56
C ILE A 107 -9.19 -2.46 -4.76
N PRO A 108 -8.42 -3.56 -4.70
CA PRO A 108 -8.49 -4.66 -5.67
C PRO A 108 -9.93 -5.12 -5.97
N ARG A 109 -10.25 -5.33 -7.26
CA ARG A 109 -11.57 -5.84 -7.69
C ARG A 109 -11.97 -7.13 -6.98
N ASP A 110 -11.03 -8.07 -6.83
CA ASP A 110 -11.31 -9.36 -6.19
C ASP A 110 -11.57 -9.22 -4.70
N LEU A 111 -10.88 -8.30 -4.03
CA LEU A 111 -11.11 -7.98 -2.64
C LEU A 111 -12.50 -7.35 -2.46
N ARG A 112 -12.85 -6.37 -3.30
CA ARG A 112 -14.19 -5.76 -3.34
C ARG A 112 -15.29 -6.80 -3.57
N ARG A 113 -15.09 -7.71 -4.54
CA ARG A 113 -16.07 -8.75 -4.88
C ARG A 113 -16.29 -9.71 -3.72
N ARG A 114 -15.21 -10.17 -3.07
CA ARG A 114 -15.29 -11.06 -1.91
C ARG A 114 -16.01 -10.39 -0.74
N PHE A 115 -15.65 -9.15 -0.41
CA PHE A 115 -16.27 -8.45 0.71
C PHE A 115 -17.76 -8.19 0.47
N ARG A 116 -18.14 -7.76 -0.75
CA ARG A 116 -19.55 -7.61 -1.12
C ARG A 116 -20.33 -8.92 -1.02
N ALA A 117 -19.73 -10.04 -1.43
CA ALA A 117 -20.37 -11.35 -1.29
C ALA A 117 -20.55 -11.73 0.19
N THR A 118 -19.55 -11.43 1.05
CA THR A 118 -19.66 -11.63 2.50
C THR A 118 -20.82 -10.81 3.09
N LEU A 119 -20.93 -9.51 2.78
CA LEU A 119 -22.04 -8.67 3.27
C LEU A 119 -23.40 -9.18 2.79
N HIS A 120 -23.50 -9.55 1.51
CA HIS A 120 -24.72 -10.14 0.95
C HIS A 120 -25.11 -11.43 1.69
N ASN A 121 -24.16 -12.33 1.92
CA ASN A 121 -24.43 -13.57 2.63
C ASN A 121 -24.84 -13.31 4.09
N CYS A 122 -24.23 -12.32 4.76
CA CYS A 122 -24.66 -11.91 6.10
C CYS A 122 -26.11 -11.41 6.11
N LYS A 123 -26.52 -10.66 5.06
CA LYS A 123 -27.88 -10.17 4.91
C LYS A 123 -28.90 -11.29 4.67
N VAL A 124 -28.54 -12.31 3.88
CA VAL A 124 -29.45 -13.40 3.48
C VAL A 124 -29.51 -14.51 4.54
N HIS A 125 -28.37 -14.86 5.14
CA HIS A 125 -28.23 -16.03 6.00
C HIS A 125 -27.89 -15.68 7.46
N GLY A 126 -27.86 -14.40 7.80
CA GLY A 126 -27.44 -13.89 9.11
C GLY A 126 -25.93 -13.80 9.26
N VAL A 127 -25.47 -12.93 10.17
CA VAL A 127 -24.05 -12.66 10.43
C VAL A 127 -23.30 -13.92 10.88
N ALA A 128 -23.92 -14.74 11.74
CA ALA A 128 -23.34 -15.98 12.25
C ALA A 128 -22.94 -16.97 11.14
N SER A 129 -23.63 -16.96 10.00
CA SER A 129 -23.33 -17.85 8.86
C SER A 129 -21.95 -17.60 8.24
N GLN A 130 -21.42 -16.38 8.37
CA GLN A 130 -20.14 -15.98 7.79
C GLN A 130 -19.02 -15.85 8.84
N ALA A 131 -19.37 -15.82 10.13
CA ALA A 131 -18.43 -15.55 11.22
C ALA A 131 -17.36 -16.65 11.39
N ARG A 132 -17.66 -17.91 11.04
CA ARG A 132 -16.74 -19.07 11.18
C ARG A 132 -16.11 -19.12 12.58
N ASP A 133 -16.95 -19.04 13.61
CA ASP A 133 -16.57 -19.08 15.03
C ASP A 133 -15.68 -17.90 15.50
N ARG A 134 -15.65 -16.77 14.77
CA ARG A 134 -15.07 -15.51 15.25
C ARG A 134 -16.08 -14.67 16.01
N ASP A 135 -15.79 -14.41 17.27
CA ASP A 135 -16.56 -13.49 18.12
C ASP A 135 -16.42 -12.03 17.65
N ASP A 136 -15.27 -11.66 17.09
CA ASP A 136 -14.94 -10.31 16.62
C ASP A 136 -15.31 -10.06 15.14
N PHE A 137 -16.17 -10.91 14.55
CA PHE A 137 -16.43 -10.86 13.10
C PHE A 137 -17.06 -9.54 12.65
N VAL A 138 -17.97 -8.96 13.43
CA VAL A 138 -18.57 -7.65 13.13
C VAL A 138 -17.50 -6.55 13.14
N ASP A 139 -16.61 -6.57 14.12
CA ASP A 139 -15.53 -5.58 14.22
C ASP A 139 -14.52 -5.75 13.09
N TYR A 140 -14.28 -6.98 12.64
CA TYR A 140 -13.52 -7.25 11.42
C TYR A 140 -14.19 -6.63 10.17
N LEU A 141 -15.51 -6.77 10.00
CA LEU A 141 -16.23 -6.13 8.90
C LEU A 141 -16.13 -4.61 8.97
N ARG A 142 -16.34 -4.03 10.16
CA ARG A 142 -16.22 -2.58 10.40
C ARG A 142 -14.82 -2.08 10.09
N GLY A 143 -13.78 -2.76 10.59
CA GLY A 143 -12.39 -2.40 10.34
C GLY A 143 -12.04 -2.41 8.85
N PHE A 144 -12.52 -3.43 8.12
CA PHE A 144 -12.32 -3.47 6.67
C PHE A 144 -13.08 -2.36 5.94
N ALA A 145 -14.34 -2.09 6.31
CA ALA A 145 -15.13 -1.02 5.71
C ALA A 145 -14.53 0.37 6.01
N ALA A 146 -14.00 0.60 7.21
CA ALA A 146 -13.29 1.82 7.58
C ALA A 146 -11.99 2.01 6.77
N TYR A 147 -11.21 0.93 6.59
CA TYR A 147 -10.06 0.94 5.66
C TYR A 147 -10.50 1.31 4.24
N VAL A 148 -11.62 0.76 3.75
CA VAL A 148 -12.15 1.11 2.43
C VAL A 148 -12.63 2.55 2.39
N GLN A 149 -13.21 3.10 3.47
CA GLN A 149 -13.63 4.50 3.55
C GLN A 149 -12.44 5.45 3.43
N MET A 150 -11.30 5.12 4.03
CA MET A 150 -10.07 5.90 3.89
C MET A 150 -9.60 6.00 2.42
N VAL A 151 -9.84 4.96 1.61
CA VAL A 151 -9.38 4.89 0.21
C VAL A 151 -10.46 5.37 -0.78
N GLN A 152 -11.71 4.99 -0.52
CA GLN A 152 -12.90 5.22 -1.33
C GLN A 152 -14.06 5.64 -0.41
N PRO A 153 -14.16 6.93 -0.03
CA PRO A 153 -15.06 7.42 1.01
C PRO A 153 -16.51 6.99 0.86
N ASP A 154 -17.10 7.18 -0.32
CA ASP A 154 -18.52 6.85 -0.56
C ASP A 154 -18.80 5.36 -0.44
N LEU A 155 -17.88 4.52 -0.94
CA LEU A 155 -18.05 3.06 -0.90
C LEU A 155 -17.90 2.54 0.53
N GLY A 156 -16.90 3.01 1.26
CA GLY A 156 -16.68 2.60 2.64
C GLY A 156 -17.80 3.07 3.56
N ALA A 157 -18.29 4.31 3.39
CA ALA A 157 -19.44 4.83 4.14
C ALA A 157 -20.71 3.99 3.88
N ALA A 158 -20.97 3.61 2.63
CA ALA A 158 -22.10 2.75 2.29
C ALA A 158 -21.99 1.37 2.96
N TRP A 159 -20.80 0.77 3.00
CA TRP A 159 -20.59 -0.51 3.68
C TRP A 159 -20.67 -0.42 5.20
N LEU A 160 -20.20 0.66 5.82
CA LEU A 160 -20.38 0.88 7.25
C LEU A 160 -21.87 0.95 7.61
N ALA A 161 -22.65 1.72 6.86
CA ALA A 161 -24.09 1.79 7.05
C ALA A 161 -24.79 0.43 6.84
N GLU A 162 -24.34 -0.36 5.86
CA GLU A 162 -24.86 -1.72 5.64
C GLU A 162 -24.55 -2.64 6.84
N ILE A 163 -23.35 -2.57 7.41
CA ILE A 163 -22.94 -3.35 8.58
C ILE A 163 -23.74 -2.94 9.83
N ASP A 164 -23.95 -1.64 10.04
CA ASP A 164 -24.75 -1.15 11.17
C ASP A 164 -26.22 -1.61 11.06
N GLY A 165 -26.76 -1.67 9.84
CA GLY A 165 -28.08 -2.27 9.59
C GLY A 165 -28.14 -3.78 9.89
N LEU A 166 -27.05 -4.53 9.66
CA LEU A 166 -26.99 -5.96 9.98
C LEU A 166 -26.96 -6.24 11.50
N THR A 167 -26.45 -5.31 12.29
CA THR A 167 -26.32 -5.45 13.75
C THR A 167 -27.52 -4.91 14.51
N SER A 168 -28.22 -3.92 13.94
CA SER A 168 -29.43 -3.33 14.53
C SER A 168 -30.69 -4.19 14.32
N ALA A 169 -30.61 -5.23 13.48
CA ALA A 169 -31.72 -6.12 13.15
C ALA A 169 -31.79 -7.40 14.02
N ASN A 170 -30.95 -7.52 15.04
CA ASN A 170 -30.93 -8.61 16.01
C ASN A 170 -31.29 -8.11 17.41
#